data_AF-A0A8T6I351-F1
#
_entry.id   AF-A0A8T6I351-F1
#
_cell.length_a   1.000
_cell.length_b   1.000
_cell.length_c   1.000
_cell.angle_alpha   90.00
_cell.angle_beta   90.00
_cell.angle_gamma   90.00
#
_symmetry.space_group_name_H-M   'P 1'
#
loop_
_entity.id
_entity.type
_entity.pdbx_description
1 polymer ?
#
loop_
_entity_poly.entity_id
_entity_poly.type
_entity_poly.pdbx_seq_one_letter_code
_entity_poly.pdbx_strand_id
1 'polypeptide(L)'
;MIFLVAGVAALAVLAIWLMRARTSRRQWLAELHLPGIWDLEDATPPVVLEFSGGNEQGHYLARTGSDVEEGEWRIAGRGLVMAREEGGDPVEYELRVFGPGSIGVHGPGRERQVYVRRGDNVVPIHRRS
;
A
#
# COMPACT_ATOMS: atom_id res chain seq x y z
N MET A 1 -23.70 40.85 9.05
CA MET A 1 -22.91 40.72 7.81
C MET A 1 -21.55 40.05 8.06
N ILE A 2 -20.75 40.52 9.04
CA ILE A 2 -19.42 39.95 9.37
C ILE A 2 -19.45 38.45 9.70
N PHE A 3 -20.40 37.98 10.53
CA PHE A 3 -20.53 36.56 10.88
C PHE A 3 -20.86 35.65 9.70
N LEU A 4 -21.56 36.16 8.68
CA LEU A 4 -21.94 35.40 7.49
C LEU A 4 -20.73 35.25 6.56
N VAL A 5 -19.93 36.31 6.41
CA VAL A 5 -18.65 36.28 5.69
C VAL A 5 -17.64 35.35 6.37
N ALA A 6 -17.54 35.41 7.70
CA ALA A 6 -16.67 34.52 8.48
C ALA A 6 -17.08 33.04 8.36
N GLY A 7 -18.38 32.74 8.39
CA GLY A 7 -18.88 31.38 8.20
C GLY A 7 -18.59 30.82 6.81
N VAL A 8 -18.77 31.62 5.75
CA VAL A 8 -18.44 31.23 4.37
C VAL A 8 -16.93 31.01 4.20
N ALA A 9 -16.11 31.88 4.78
CA ALA A 9 -14.65 31.73 4.74
C ALA A 9 -14.19 30.44 5.45
N ALA A 10 -14.76 30.13 6.63
CA ALA A 10 -14.44 28.90 7.35
C ALA A 10 -14.81 27.63 6.57
N LEU A 11 -15.98 27.61 5.93
CA LEU A 11 -16.42 26.51 5.07
C LEU A 11 -15.53 26.34 3.84
N ALA A 12 -15.13 27.45 3.21
CA ALA A 12 -14.22 27.43 2.07
C ALA A 12 -12.84 26.86 2.45
N VAL A 13 -12.27 27.27 3.59
CA VAL A 13 -11.00 26.74 4.11
C VAL A 13 -11.11 25.24 4.39
N LEU A 14 -12.18 24.80 5.05
CA LEU A 14 -12.42 23.38 5.32
C LEU A 14 -12.52 22.57 4.03
N ALA A 15 -13.27 23.06 3.05
CA ALA A 15 -13.41 22.41 1.75
C ALA A 15 -12.08 22.30 1.00
N ILE A 16 -11.27 23.37 0.97
CA ILE A 16 -9.92 23.37 0.36
C ILE A 16 -9.01 22.36 1.07
N TRP A 17 -9.05 22.31 2.40
CA TRP A 17 -8.24 21.39 3.19
C TRP A 17 -8.60 19.92 2.89
N LEU A 18 -9.90 19.60 2.84
CA LEU A 18 -10.39 18.27 2.46
C LEU A 18 -10.03 17.89 1.02
N MET A 19 -10.14 18.83 0.08
CA MET A 19 -9.73 18.61 -1.31
C MET A 19 -8.23 18.34 -1.43
N ARG A 20 -7.40 19.11 -0.71
CA ARG A 20 -5.95 18.95 -0.73
C ARG A 20 -5.53 17.61 -0.12
N ALA A 21 -6.13 17.21 1.00
CA ALA A 21 -5.89 15.90 1.61
C ALA A 21 -6.25 14.74 0.66
N ARG A 22 -7.37 14.86 -0.08
CA ARG A 22 -7.78 13.88 -1.10
C ARG A 22 -6.80 13.80 -2.26
N THR A 23 -6.34 14.93 -2.79
CA THR A 23 -5.38 14.97 -3.89
C THR A 23 -4.02 14.42 -3.48
N SER A 24 -3.52 14.80 -2.30
CA SER A 24 -2.27 14.25 -1.76
C SER A 24 -2.34 12.74 -1.58
N ARG A 25 -3.47 12.21 -1.10
CA ARG A 25 -3.67 10.75 -1.00
C ARG A 25 -3.62 10.06 -2.35
N ARG A 26 -4.30 10.60 -3.37
CA ARG A 26 -4.28 10.03 -4.72
C ARG A 26 -2.89 10.06 -5.35
N GLN A 27 -2.15 11.15 -5.16
CA GLN A 27 -0.77 11.27 -5.65
C GLN A 27 0.15 10.26 -4.95
N TRP A 28 0.03 10.13 -3.63
CA TRP A 28 0.79 9.13 -2.87
C TRP A 28 0.49 7.70 -3.32
N LEU A 29 -0.79 7.35 -3.54
CA LEU A 29 -1.19 6.03 -4.07
C LEU A 29 -0.70 5.79 -5.50
N ALA A 30 -0.70 6.83 -6.34
CA ALA A 30 -0.16 6.74 -7.68
C ALA A 30 1.36 6.55 -7.65
N GLU A 31 2.08 7.22 -6.76
CA GLU A 31 3.54 7.08 -6.63
C GLU A 31 3.93 5.69 -6.10
N LEU A 32 3.09 5.11 -5.25
CA LEU A 32 3.30 3.80 -4.64
C LEU A 32 3.37 2.67 -5.69
N HIS A 33 2.55 2.75 -6.75
CA HIS A 33 2.40 1.71 -7.79
C HIS A 33 2.53 0.28 -7.21
N LEU A 34 1.76 0.02 -6.14
CA LEU A 34 1.92 -1.19 -5.32
C LEU A 34 1.81 -2.49 -6.13
N PRO A 35 0.91 -2.62 -7.13
CA PRO A 35 0.87 -3.81 -7.98
C PRO A 35 2.21 -4.09 -8.67
N GLY A 36 2.71 -5.31 -8.52
CA GLY A 36 4.02 -5.74 -8.97
C GLY A 36 4.66 -6.75 -8.04
N ILE A 37 5.83 -7.22 -8.45
CA ILE A 37 6.72 -8.08 -7.68
C ILE A 37 7.75 -7.20 -6.98
N TRP A 38 7.98 -7.51 -5.71
CA TRP A 38 8.85 -6.80 -4.81
C TRP A 38 9.79 -7.79 -4.12
N ASP A 39 11.09 -7.55 -4.21
CA ASP A 39 12.12 -8.37 -3.59
C ASP A 39 12.55 -7.71 -2.27
N LEU A 40 12.63 -8.49 -1.19
CA LEU A 40 13.17 -8.01 0.07
C LEU A 40 14.67 -7.76 -0.09
N GLU A 41 15.11 -6.55 0.25
CA GLU A 41 16.51 -6.14 0.19
C GLU A 41 17.36 -6.99 1.15
N ASP A 42 18.52 -7.45 0.68
CA ASP A 42 19.50 -8.24 1.42
C ASP A 42 18.99 -9.55 2.08
N ALA A 43 17.89 -10.11 1.58
CA ALA A 43 17.32 -11.35 2.12
C ALA A 43 18.02 -12.63 1.62
N THR A 44 18.43 -13.50 2.55
CA THR A 44 18.88 -14.87 2.26
C THR A 44 18.18 -15.85 3.22
N PRO A 45 17.30 -16.75 2.73
CA PRO A 45 16.90 -16.96 1.34
C PRO A 45 16.12 -15.77 0.75
N PRO A 46 16.00 -15.67 -0.60
CA PRO A 46 15.22 -14.62 -1.23
C PRO A 46 13.78 -14.61 -0.72
N VAL A 47 13.29 -13.42 -0.36
CA VAL A 47 11.90 -13.18 0.02
C VAL A 47 11.25 -12.32 -1.06
N VAL A 48 10.15 -12.81 -1.61
CA VAL A 48 9.41 -12.15 -2.68
C VAL A 48 8.01 -11.82 -2.17
N LEU A 49 7.54 -10.62 -2.46
CA LEU A 49 6.19 -10.15 -2.19
C LEU A 49 5.57 -9.66 -3.48
N GLU A 50 4.51 -10.31 -3.92
CA GLU A 50 3.75 -9.94 -5.11
C GLU A 50 2.42 -9.33 -4.69
N PHE A 51 2.09 -8.16 -5.26
CA PHE A 51 0.79 -7.53 -5.13
C PHE A 51 0.11 -7.50 -6.50
N SER A 52 -1.15 -7.94 -6.54
CA SER A 52 -2.01 -7.91 -7.71
C SER A 52 -3.32 -7.18 -7.39
N GLY A 53 -4.03 -6.72 -8.42
CA GLY A 53 -5.30 -5.99 -8.27
C GLY A 53 -5.18 -4.50 -8.61
N GLY A 54 -5.82 -3.65 -7.81
CA GLY A 54 -5.85 -2.20 -8.01
C GLY A 54 -4.78 -1.46 -7.20
N ASN A 55 -4.86 -0.13 -7.15
CA ASN A 55 -3.88 0.69 -6.41
C ASN A 55 -4.16 0.75 -4.89
N GLU A 56 -5.37 0.41 -4.45
CA GLU A 56 -5.77 0.50 -3.03
C GLU A 56 -6.13 -0.85 -2.42
N GLN A 57 -6.29 -1.91 -3.22
CA GLN A 57 -6.65 -3.24 -2.74
C GLN A 57 -6.43 -4.31 -3.80
N GLY A 58 -6.29 -5.55 -3.35
CA GLY A 58 -6.27 -6.74 -4.20
C GLY A 58 -5.69 -7.95 -3.47
N HIS A 59 -5.07 -8.86 -4.22
CA HIS A 59 -4.51 -10.09 -3.68
C HIS A 59 -2.98 -10.01 -3.58
N TYR A 60 -2.40 -10.59 -2.54
CA TYR A 60 -0.95 -10.66 -2.33
C TYR A 60 -0.46 -12.10 -2.22
N LEU A 61 0.80 -12.31 -2.60
CA LEU A 61 1.51 -13.57 -2.46
C LEU A 61 2.91 -13.30 -1.94
N ALA A 62 3.26 -13.83 -0.77
CA ALA A 62 4.58 -13.77 -0.18
C ALA A 62 5.24 -15.15 -0.25
N ARG A 63 6.50 -15.20 -0.71
CA ARG A 63 7.27 -16.43 -0.82
C ARG A 63 8.61 -16.28 -0.11
N THR A 64 8.91 -17.21 0.79
CA THR A 64 10.19 -17.28 1.51
C THR A 64 10.73 -18.70 1.44
N GLY A 65 11.65 -18.97 0.51
CA GLY A 65 12.11 -20.34 0.26
C GLY A 65 10.96 -21.24 -0.19
N SER A 66 10.58 -22.24 0.62
CA SER A 66 9.44 -23.13 0.37
C SER A 66 8.13 -22.65 1.00
N ASP A 67 8.18 -21.62 1.86
CA ASP A 67 7.02 -21.08 2.54
C ASP A 67 6.26 -20.12 1.61
N VAL A 68 4.94 -20.26 1.57
CA VAL A 68 4.04 -19.46 0.73
C VAL A 68 2.88 -18.98 1.57
N GLU A 69 2.72 -17.67 1.65
CA GLU A 69 1.62 -16.99 2.34
C GLU A 69 0.84 -16.16 1.32
N GLU A 70 -0.48 -16.32 1.26
CA GLU A 70 -1.35 -15.58 0.34
C GLU A 70 -2.59 -15.02 1.03
N GLY A 71 -3.21 -14.02 0.39
CA GLY A 71 -4.43 -13.42 0.89
C GLY A 71 -4.76 -12.06 0.29
N GLU A 72 -5.57 -11.27 0.99
CA GLU A 72 -6.02 -9.96 0.51
C GLU A 72 -5.23 -8.82 1.16
N TRP A 73 -4.93 -7.79 0.38
CA TRP A 73 -4.33 -6.56 0.86
C TRP A 73 -5.22 -5.36 0.57
N ARG A 74 -5.10 -4.32 1.40
CA ARG A 74 -5.70 -3.01 1.16
C ARG A 74 -4.90 -1.90 1.81
N ILE A 75 -5.03 -0.69 1.29
CA ILE A 75 -4.47 0.52 1.89
C ILE A 75 -5.47 1.11 2.88
N ALA A 76 -5.04 1.29 4.12
CA ALA A 76 -5.79 1.93 5.18
C ALA A 76 -5.08 3.22 5.62
N GLY A 77 -5.49 4.37 5.10
CA GLY A 77 -4.80 5.62 5.39
C GLY A 77 -3.39 5.63 4.80
N ARG A 78 -2.38 5.44 5.65
CA ARG A 78 -0.96 5.28 5.25
C ARG A 78 -0.41 3.89 5.58
N GLY A 79 -1.26 2.98 6.06
CA GLY A 79 -0.91 1.60 6.36
C GLY A 79 -1.27 0.66 5.23
N LEU A 80 -0.59 -0.47 5.21
CA LEU A 80 -0.93 -1.66 4.42
C LEU A 80 -1.61 -2.64 5.37
N VAL A 81 -2.84 -3.04 5.08
CA VAL A 81 -3.53 -4.09 5.82
C VAL A 81 -3.49 -5.36 5.00
N MET A 82 -3.02 -6.46 5.58
CA MET A 82 -3.01 -7.78 4.96
C MET A 82 -3.84 -8.77 5.78
N ALA A 83 -4.71 -9.50 5.11
CA ALA A 83 -5.52 -10.57 5.67
C ALA A 83 -5.15 -11.89 4.98
N ARG A 84 -4.68 -12.87 5.76
CA ARG A 84 -4.28 -14.18 5.24
C ARG A 84 -5.49 -15.01 4.84
N GLU A 85 -5.36 -15.78 3.77
CA GLU A 85 -6.41 -16.67 3.30
C GLU A 85 -6.66 -17.84 4.28
N GLU A 86 -5.61 -18.36 4.91
CA GLU A 86 -5.71 -19.42 5.94
C GLU A 86 -6.38 -18.97 7.25
N GLY A 87 -6.81 -17.71 7.32
CA GLY A 87 -7.49 -17.12 8.47
C GLY A 87 -6.56 -16.31 9.38
N GLY A 88 -7.16 -15.71 10.41
CA GLY A 88 -6.50 -14.77 11.33
C GLY A 88 -7.03 -13.34 11.17
N ASP A 89 -6.74 -12.52 12.18
CA ASP A 89 -7.13 -11.11 12.14
C ASP A 89 -6.28 -10.35 11.10
N PRO A 90 -6.87 -9.40 10.35
CA PRO A 90 -6.11 -8.54 9.46
C PRO A 90 -5.02 -7.80 10.22
N VAL A 91 -3.79 -7.87 9.72
CA VAL A 91 -2.63 -7.19 10.33
C VAL A 91 -2.37 -5.89 9.59
N GLU A 92 -2.26 -4.80 10.35
CA GLU A 92 -1.86 -3.50 9.81
C GLU A 92 -0.34 -3.31 9.93
N TYR A 93 0.25 -2.92 8.81
CA TYR A 93 1.65 -2.61 8.66
C TYR A 93 1.80 -1.13 8.34
N GLU A 94 2.81 -0.49 8.91
CA GLU A 94 3.25 0.83 8.48
C GLU A 94 3.91 0.72 7.11
N LEU A 95 3.42 1.51 6.15
CA LEU A 95 3.97 1.58 4.80
C LEU A 95 4.74 2.88 4.60
N ARG A 96 6.01 2.77 4.21
CA ARG A 96 6.90 3.89 3.93
C ARG A 96 7.33 3.85 2.47
N VAL A 97 7.46 5.02 1.85
CA VAL A 97 7.97 5.15 0.48
C VAL A 97 9.33 5.83 0.57
N PHE A 98 10.37 5.17 0.07
CA PHE A 98 11.74 5.70 0.07
C PHE A 98 12.11 6.34 -1.28
N GLY A 99 11.42 5.94 -2.35
CA GLY A 99 11.60 6.47 -3.70
C GLY A 99 10.87 5.58 -4.72
N PRO A 100 10.99 5.88 -6.02
CA PRO A 100 10.40 5.07 -7.07
C PRO A 100 10.87 3.61 -6.98
N GLY A 101 9.93 2.69 -6.74
CA GLY A 101 10.24 1.26 -6.66
C GLY A 101 10.94 0.81 -5.38
N SER A 102 10.89 1.58 -4.28
CA SER A 102 11.36 1.12 -2.96
C SER A 102 10.34 1.47 -1.88
N ILE A 103 9.90 0.44 -1.15
CA ILE A 103 8.92 0.56 -0.06
C ILE A 103 9.42 -0.10 1.21
N GLY A 104 9.10 0.50 2.36
CA GLY A 104 9.31 -0.10 3.67
C GLY A 104 7.99 -0.64 4.21
N VAL A 105 8.00 -1.89 4.67
CA VAL A 105 6.89 -2.52 5.40
C VAL A 105 7.38 -2.79 6.82
N HIS A 106 6.67 -2.24 7.81
CA HIS A 106 7.00 -2.42 9.22
C HIS A 106 5.77 -2.85 10.02
N GLY A 107 5.87 -3.95 10.73
CA GLY A 107 4.84 -4.45 11.62
C GLY A 107 5.10 -5.88 12.08
N PRO A 108 4.13 -6.50 12.77
CA PRO A 108 4.28 -7.85 13.31
C PRO A 108 4.70 -8.87 12.24
N GLY A 109 5.84 -9.54 12.46
CA GLY A 109 6.41 -10.51 11.54
C GLY A 109 7.14 -9.90 10.32
N ARG A 110 7.09 -8.58 10.13
CA ARG A 110 7.77 -7.86 9.05
C ARG A 110 8.46 -6.63 9.61
N GLU A 111 9.43 -6.84 10.48
CA GLU A 111 10.09 -5.75 11.17
C GLU A 111 11.13 -5.07 10.29
N ARG A 112 10.89 -3.79 9.95
CA ARG A 112 11.82 -2.92 9.19
C ARG A 112 12.26 -3.52 7.85
N GLN A 113 11.35 -4.17 7.15
CA GLN A 113 11.64 -4.78 5.87
C GLN A 113 11.60 -3.74 4.76
N VAL A 114 12.65 -3.68 3.93
CA VAL A 114 12.72 -2.81 2.75
C VAL A 114 12.60 -3.69 1.52
N TYR A 115 11.63 -3.37 0.68
CA TYR A 115 11.36 -4.08 -0.55
C TYR A 115 11.70 -3.21 -1.76
N VAL A 116 12.35 -3.81 -2.75
CA VAL A 116 12.70 -3.19 -4.01
C VAL A 116 11.86 -3.81 -5.12
N ARG A 117 11.23 -2.96 -5.92
CA ARG A 117 10.38 -3.37 -7.04
C ARG A 117 11.23 -4.04 -8.11
N ARG A 118 10.81 -5.22 -8.55
CA ARG A 118 11.51 -5.95 -9.61
C ARG A 118 11.35 -5.24 -10.96
N GLY A 119 12.44 -5.14 -11.72
CA GLY A 119 12.49 -4.41 -12.99
C GLY A 119 11.75 -5.08 -14.16
N ASP A 120 11.42 -6.36 -14.04
CA ASP A 120 10.76 -7.20 -15.06
C ASP A 120 9.27 -7.43 -14.76
N ASN A 121 8.64 -6.52 -14.02
CA ASN A 121 7.25 -6.61 -13.54
C ASN A 121 6.20 -6.79 -14.64
N VAL A 122 6.04 -8.02 -15.12
CA VAL A 122 4.89 -8.49 -15.89
C VAL A 122 4.00 -9.25 -14.91
N VAL A 123 3.02 -8.56 -14.34
CA VAL A 123 2.00 -9.23 -13.50
C VAL A 123 0.97 -9.87 -14.44
N PRO A 124 0.79 -11.20 -14.43
CA PRO A 124 -0.21 -11.84 -15.27
C PRO A 124 -1.62 -11.45 -14.81
N ILE A 125 -2.39 -10.80 -15.71
CA ILE A 125 -3.79 -10.45 -15.48
C ILE A 125 -4.61 -11.74 -15.44
N HIS A 126 -4.92 -12.23 -14.23
CA HIS A 126 -5.90 -13.29 -14.07
C HIS A 126 -7.30 -12.69 -14.25
N ARG A 127 -7.94 -12.95 -15.39
CA ARG A 127 -9.38 -12.75 -15.54
C ARG A 127 -10.08 -13.78 -14.66
N ARG A 128 -10.76 -13.33 -13.60
CA ARG A 128 -11.82 -14.12 -12.96
C ARG A 128 -12.85 -14.47 -14.04
N SER A 129 -13.01 -15.75 -14.34
CA SER A 129 -14.15 -16.31 -15.08
C SER A 129 -15.33 -16.52 -14.14
#